data_AF-A0A3Q8YMR8-F1
#
_entry.id   AF-A0A3Q8YMR8-F1
#
_cell.length_a   1.000
_cell.length_b   1.000
_cell.length_c   1.000
_cell.angle_alpha   90.00
_cell.angle_beta   90.00
_cell.angle_gamma   90.00
#
_symmetry.space_group_name_H-M   'P 1'
#
loop_
_entity.id
_entity.type
_entity.pdbx_description
1 polymer ?
#
loop_
_entity_poly.entity_id
_entity_poly.type
_entity_poly.pdbx_seq_one_letter_code
_entity_poly.pdbx_strand_id
1 'polypeptide(L)'
;MQRGEGGNVAIVFAFTLPIVVGGAGLGVETSYWYYSSLKLQATADAAAYAGALEKIQGSDTGAITTAATQSATDNGLGNGSITVHTPPTSGPNTAKKAVEVILNQNLDRMFTSIFTQSKVPEQARAVALITDASKACVLALSASASQAALFSGSTNVKLSGCSVMSDSIAPDAIKVQGSAGLQADCLISVGGISLSNAVVTDPATCKAPITNALPAADPFSSVPAPAASGSCLNDNKPTLGPGTYCNGMNLKGNVTLSPGVYVLEGNLKINAGAVIQGDGVTIYMAGSNTVSMNGNATVTLSAPTSGTYSGVLFYGDRTGTTAQSTFNGTADSLLTGAIYFPRQQVNYLGNFSGVNGCTQVVADTIQWSGNSTINQDCTSLGMKDIPAAPSVAIVE
;
A
#
# COMPACT_ATOMS: atom_id res chain seq x y z
N MET A 1 -54.91 -6.65 74.86
CA MET A 1 -54.63 -5.47 74.02
C MET A 1 -53.15 -5.47 73.65
N GLN A 2 -52.78 -6.15 72.55
CA GLN A 2 -51.48 -5.91 71.90
C GLN A 2 -51.71 -4.76 70.92
N ARG A 3 -51.12 -3.62 71.24
CA ARG A 3 -51.16 -2.39 70.44
C ARG A 3 -50.36 -2.63 69.16
N GLY A 4 -50.96 -2.35 68.01
CA GLY A 4 -50.38 -2.65 66.69
C GLY A 4 -49.16 -1.79 66.38
N GLU A 5 -47.97 -2.38 66.42
CA GLU A 5 -46.74 -1.81 65.86
C GLU A 5 -46.60 -2.11 64.35
N GLY A 6 -47.41 -3.02 63.77
CA GLY A 6 -47.35 -3.40 62.35
C GLY A 6 -47.92 -2.38 61.36
N GLY A 7 -48.81 -1.47 61.80
CA GLY A 7 -49.44 -0.49 60.91
C GLY A 7 -48.47 0.60 60.43
N ASN A 8 -47.53 1.00 61.28
CA ASN A 8 -46.53 2.03 60.93
C ASN A 8 -45.45 1.47 59.99
N VAL A 9 -45.06 0.20 60.19
CA VAL A 9 -44.09 -0.50 59.33
C VAL A 9 -44.67 -0.70 57.92
N ALA A 10 -45.94 -1.06 57.80
CA ALA A 10 -46.60 -1.25 56.50
C ALA A 10 -46.69 0.06 55.68
N ILE A 11 -46.97 1.19 56.33
CA ILE A 11 -47.03 2.51 55.67
C ILE A 11 -45.64 2.96 55.21
N VAL A 12 -44.63 2.85 56.08
CA VAL A 12 -43.24 3.19 55.72
C VAL A 12 -42.72 2.28 54.59
N PHE A 13 -43.05 0.99 54.63
CA PHE A 13 -42.72 0.04 53.56
C PHE A 13 -43.41 0.42 52.24
N ALA A 14 -44.71 0.76 52.27
CA ALA A 14 -45.46 1.15 51.08
C ALA A 14 -44.89 2.42 50.41
N PHE A 15 -44.39 3.39 51.18
CA PHE A 15 -43.77 4.60 50.62
C PHE A 15 -42.32 4.42 50.19
N THR A 16 -41.56 3.53 50.81
CA THR A 16 -40.14 3.28 50.46
C THR A 16 -39.96 2.27 49.33
N LEU A 17 -40.90 1.34 49.16
CA LEU A 17 -40.83 0.30 48.12
C LEU A 17 -40.69 0.87 46.70
N PRO A 18 -41.45 1.90 46.25
CA PRO A 18 -41.26 2.50 44.93
C PRO A 18 -39.86 3.10 44.73
N ILE A 19 -39.26 3.66 45.79
CA ILE A 19 -37.91 4.24 45.73
C ILE A 19 -36.87 3.14 45.53
N VAL A 20 -36.99 2.04 46.29
CA VAL A 20 -36.07 0.90 46.20
C VAL A 20 -36.20 0.21 44.84
N VAL A 21 -37.43 -0.04 44.37
CA VAL A 21 -37.68 -0.67 43.07
C VAL A 21 -37.26 0.25 41.92
N GLY A 22 -37.56 1.55 41.99
CA GLY A 22 -37.13 2.53 40.99
C GLY A 22 -35.60 2.65 40.92
N GLY A 23 -34.93 2.66 42.07
CA GLY A 23 -33.46 2.66 42.15
C GLY A 23 -32.84 1.39 41.55
N ALA A 24 -33.39 0.21 41.86
CA ALA A 24 -32.94 -1.04 41.27
C ALA A 24 -33.16 -1.09 39.74
N GLY A 25 -34.32 -0.62 39.26
CA GLY A 25 -34.62 -0.53 37.83
C GLY A 25 -33.66 0.39 37.08
N LEU A 26 -33.37 1.58 37.64
CA LEU A 26 -32.38 2.50 37.10
C LEU A 26 -30.97 1.88 37.08
N GLY A 27 -30.60 1.14 38.14
CA GLY A 27 -29.31 0.45 38.21
C GLY A 27 -29.12 -0.60 37.12
N VAL A 28 -30.14 -1.44 36.89
CA VAL A 28 -30.13 -2.44 35.80
C VAL A 28 -30.08 -1.77 34.43
N GLU A 29 -30.89 -0.73 34.23
CA GLU A 29 -30.97 -0.04 32.94
C GLU A 29 -29.69 0.72 32.59
N THR A 30 -29.09 1.44 33.55
CA THR A 30 -27.80 2.13 33.34
C THR A 30 -26.68 1.13 33.05
N SER A 31 -26.71 -0.04 33.69
CA SER A 31 -25.78 -1.14 33.39
C SER A 31 -25.97 -1.69 31.97
N TYR A 32 -27.22 -1.78 31.50
CA TYR A 32 -27.53 -2.16 30.12
C TYR A 32 -27.04 -1.12 29.10
N TRP A 33 -27.24 0.18 29.36
CA TRP A 33 -26.71 1.25 28.50
C TRP A 33 -25.18 1.19 28.45
N TYR A 34 -24.51 1.10 29.61
CA TYR A 34 -23.06 0.99 29.65
C TYR A 34 -22.52 -0.24 28.90
N TYR A 35 -23.15 -1.40 29.06
CA TYR A 35 -22.83 -2.59 28.27
C TYR A 35 -23.01 -2.35 26.76
N SER A 36 -24.09 -1.65 26.38
CA SER A 36 -24.37 -1.31 24.98
C SER A 36 -23.34 -0.33 24.41
N SER A 37 -22.89 0.67 25.19
CA SER A 37 -21.82 1.59 24.79
C SER A 37 -20.50 0.86 24.56
N LEU A 38 -20.12 -0.08 25.45
CA LEU A 38 -18.92 -0.91 25.27
C LEU A 38 -19.00 -1.78 24.01
N LYS A 39 -20.17 -2.38 23.75
CA LYS A 39 -20.39 -3.17 22.54
C LYS A 39 -20.32 -2.29 21.28
N LEU A 40 -20.89 -1.08 21.34
CA LEU A 40 -20.86 -0.13 20.22
C LEU A 40 -19.42 0.35 19.94
N GLN A 41 -18.60 0.58 20.97
CA GLN A 41 -17.19 0.89 20.81
C GLN A 41 -16.41 -0.25 20.15
N ALA A 42 -16.58 -1.49 20.62
CA ALA A 42 -15.92 -2.64 19.98
C ALA A 42 -16.33 -2.80 18.51
N THR A 43 -17.59 -2.48 18.18
CA THR A 43 -18.09 -2.45 16.79
C THR A 43 -17.43 -1.34 15.98
N ALA A 44 -17.24 -0.15 16.55
CA ALA A 44 -16.56 0.97 15.90
C ALA A 44 -15.08 0.65 15.64
N ASP A 45 -14.38 0.06 16.61
CA ASP A 45 -12.98 -0.35 16.50
C ASP A 45 -12.80 -1.37 15.37
N ALA A 46 -13.65 -2.39 15.32
CA ALA A 46 -13.62 -3.41 14.27
C ALA A 46 -13.92 -2.84 12.88
N ALA A 47 -14.84 -1.87 12.79
CA ALA A 47 -15.18 -1.19 11.56
C ALA A 47 -14.04 -0.27 11.07
N ALA A 48 -13.42 0.49 11.97
CA ALA A 48 -12.27 1.35 11.66
C ALA A 48 -11.08 0.51 11.21
N TYR A 49 -10.82 -0.62 11.89
CA TYR A 49 -9.76 -1.56 11.50
C TYR A 49 -10.00 -2.12 10.09
N ALA A 50 -11.22 -2.60 9.80
CA ALA A 50 -11.57 -3.12 8.48
C ALA A 50 -11.41 -2.07 7.37
N GLY A 51 -11.90 -0.84 7.60
CA GLY A 51 -11.68 0.26 6.66
C GLY A 51 -10.20 0.62 6.48
N ALA A 52 -9.39 0.53 7.54
CA ALA A 52 -7.96 0.76 7.45
C ALA A 52 -7.22 -0.31 6.63
N LEU A 53 -7.67 -1.57 6.66
CA LEU A 53 -7.12 -2.62 5.80
C LEU A 53 -7.36 -2.32 4.31
N GLU A 54 -8.57 -1.88 3.93
CA GLU A 54 -8.86 -1.43 2.57
C GLU A 54 -7.98 -0.23 2.17
N LYS A 55 -7.80 0.72 3.09
CA LYS A 55 -6.94 1.88 2.85
C LYS A 55 -5.47 1.49 2.69
N ILE A 56 -5.00 0.45 3.36
CA ILE A 56 -3.65 -0.10 3.17
C ILE A 56 -3.49 -0.70 1.78
N GLN A 57 -4.52 -1.35 1.24
CA GLN A 57 -4.51 -1.92 -0.11
C GLN A 57 -4.63 -0.87 -1.22
N GLY A 58 -4.90 0.39 -0.85
CA GLY A 58 -5.07 1.49 -1.81
C GLY A 58 -6.46 1.55 -2.43
N SER A 59 -7.46 0.90 -1.81
CA SER A 59 -8.85 0.96 -2.22
C SER A 59 -9.41 2.38 -2.15
N ASP A 60 -10.43 2.68 -2.98
CA ASP A 60 -11.10 3.97 -2.96
C ASP A 60 -11.95 4.16 -1.69
N THR A 61 -12.44 5.39 -1.49
CA THR A 61 -13.24 5.74 -0.30
C THR A 61 -14.58 4.98 -0.22
N GLY A 62 -15.13 4.54 -1.35
CA GLY A 62 -16.35 3.74 -1.41
C GLY A 62 -16.13 2.32 -0.90
N ALA A 63 -15.04 1.67 -1.33
CA ALA A 63 -14.61 0.36 -0.86
C ALA A 63 -14.25 0.38 0.64
N ILE A 64 -13.51 1.40 1.09
CA ILE A 64 -13.20 1.62 2.51
C ILE A 64 -14.50 1.72 3.35
N THR A 65 -15.46 2.53 2.89
CA THR A 65 -16.75 2.71 3.58
C THR A 65 -17.56 1.41 3.59
N THR A 66 -17.53 0.65 2.50
CA THR A 66 -18.24 -0.63 2.38
C THR A 66 -17.67 -1.66 3.36
N ALA A 67 -16.34 -1.82 3.43
CA ALA A 67 -15.71 -2.75 4.36
C ALA A 67 -15.97 -2.38 5.83
N ALA A 68 -15.87 -1.09 6.18
CA ALA A 68 -16.20 -0.61 7.52
C ALA A 68 -17.68 -0.87 7.88
N THR A 69 -18.60 -0.63 6.93
CA THR A 69 -20.05 -0.87 7.12
C THR A 69 -20.36 -2.34 7.28
N GLN A 70 -19.74 -3.20 6.47
CA GLN A 70 -19.90 -4.65 6.56
C GLN A 70 -19.42 -5.16 7.92
N SER A 71 -18.21 -4.76 8.34
CA SER A 71 -17.65 -5.11 9.65
C SER A 71 -18.55 -4.63 10.80
N ALA A 72 -19.08 -3.40 10.75
CA ALA A 72 -20.01 -2.91 11.75
C ALA A 72 -21.31 -3.71 11.81
N THR A 73 -21.84 -4.12 10.65
CA THR A 73 -23.06 -4.93 10.54
C THR A 73 -22.85 -6.32 11.12
N ASP A 74 -21.74 -6.97 10.79
CA ASP A 74 -21.38 -8.31 11.29
C ASP A 74 -21.13 -8.32 12.80
N ASN A 75 -20.68 -7.18 13.36
CA ASN A 75 -20.50 -6.99 14.81
C ASN A 75 -21.78 -6.49 15.53
N GLY A 76 -22.90 -6.38 14.81
CA GLY A 76 -24.22 -6.18 15.41
C GLY A 76 -24.66 -4.73 15.59
N LEU A 77 -24.25 -3.82 14.69
CA LEU A 77 -24.74 -2.43 14.63
C LEU A 77 -26.28 -2.33 14.51
N GLY A 78 -26.94 -3.32 13.89
CA GLY A 78 -28.41 -3.32 13.75
C GLY A 78 -28.93 -2.07 13.02
N ASN A 79 -29.89 -1.36 13.64
CA ASN A 79 -30.51 -0.16 13.08
C ASN A 79 -29.69 1.13 13.33
N GLY A 80 -28.46 1.01 13.82
CA GLY A 80 -27.56 2.14 13.99
C GLY A 80 -27.12 2.73 12.65
N SER A 81 -26.64 3.97 12.68
CA SER A 81 -26.02 4.61 11.52
C SER A 81 -24.50 4.59 11.65
N ILE A 82 -23.81 4.46 10.52
CA ILE A 82 -22.35 4.56 10.42
C ILE A 82 -21.96 5.77 9.59
N THR A 83 -20.88 6.44 9.96
CA THR A 83 -20.20 7.46 9.15
C THR A 83 -18.71 7.17 9.14
N VAL A 84 -18.09 7.23 7.96
CA VAL A 84 -16.67 6.87 7.76
C VAL A 84 -15.93 8.06 7.15
N HIS A 85 -14.76 8.38 7.71
CA HIS A 85 -13.89 9.46 7.22
C HIS A 85 -12.46 8.97 6.99
N THR A 86 -11.85 9.43 5.91
CA THR A 86 -10.49 9.08 5.50
C THR A 86 -9.87 10.27 4.76
N PRO A 87 -9.08 11.14 5.44
CA PRO A 87 -8.65 11.06 6.85
C PRO A 87 -9.75 11.47 7.86
N PRO A 88 -9.51 11.31 9.19
CA PRO A 88 -10.40 11.79 10.25
C PRO A 88 -10.73 13.28 10.15
N THR A 89 -11.91 13.68 10.60
CA THR A 89 -12.40 15.08 10.53
C THR A 89 -12.12 15.89 11.79
N SER A 90 -11.86 15.23 12.91
CA SER A 90 -11.53 15.85 14.19
C SER A 90 -10.48 15.05 14.97
N GLY A 91 -9.97 15.61 16.08
CA GLY A 91 -8.96 14.98 16.92
C GLY A 91 -7.51 15.14 16.42
N PRO A 92 -6.55 14.44 17.03
CA PRO A 92 -5.11 14.58 16.75
C PRO A 92 -4.65 13.94 15.43
N ASN A 93 -5.51 13.17 14.75
CA ASN A 93 -5.15 12.37 13.57
C ASN A 93 -5.74 12.88 12.24
N THR A 94 -6.25 14.11 12.18
CA THR A 94 -6.93 14.69 10.99
C THR A 94 -6.06 14.82 9.73
N ALA A 95 -4.74 14.93 9.88
CA ALA A 95 -3.79 15.01 8.78
C ALA A 95 -3.06 13.68 8.48
N LYS A 96 -3.40 12.59 9.18
CA LYS A 96 -2.67 11.31 9.09
C LYS A 96 -3.37 10.32 8.17
N LYS A 97 -2.62 9.31 7.72
CA LYS A 97 -3.14 8.14 7.03
C LYS A 97 -3.94 7.28 8.03
N ALA A 98 -5.20 7.64 8.26
CA ALA A 98 -6.08 6.97 9.21
C ALA A 98 -7.51 6.83 8.65
N VAL A 99 -8.31 5.97 9.27
CA VAL A 99 -9.74 5.80 9.03
C VAL A 99 -10.49 6.05 10.34
N GLU A 100 -11.45 6.97 10.32
CA GLU A 100 -12.35 7.29 11.43
C GLU A 100 -13.72 6.68 11.14
N VAL A 101 -14.29 6.02 12.14
CA VAL A 101 -15.65 5.48 12.11
C VAL A 101 -16.43 6.04 13.30
N ILE A 102 -17.60 6.60 13.01
CA ILE A 102 -18.54 7.10 14.01
C ILE A 102 -19.82 6.28 13.88
N LEU A 103 -20.20 5.59 14.95
CA LEU A 103 -21.43 4.82 15.05
C LEU A 103 -22.41 5.54 15.96
N ASN A 104 -23.67 5.62 15.55
CA ASN A 104 -24.74 6.14 16.38
C ASN A 104 -25.86 5.12 16.50
N GLN A 105 -26.39 4.94 17.71
CA GLN A 105 -27.55 4.11 18.00
C GLN A 105 -28.49 4.83 18.97
N ASN A 106 -29.78 4.48 18.93
CA ASN A 106 -30.77 4.97 19.88
C ASN A 106 -31.34 3.79 20.65
N LEU A 107 -31.05 3.73 21.95
CA LEU A 107 -31.51 2.67 22.83
C LEU A 107 -32.89 3.00 23.41
N ASP A 108 -33.75 2.00 23.46
CA ASP A 108 -35.06 2.13 24.11
C ASP A 108 -34.90 2.16 25.63
N ARG A 109 -35.80 2.90 26.29
CA ARG A 109 -35.90 2.93 27.75
C ARG A 109 -36.83 1.83 28.22
N MET A 110 -36.39 1.09 29.24
CA MET A 110 -37.16 0.11 29.99
C MET A 110 -37.79 0.78 31.22
N PHE A 111 -37.11 0.75 32.37
CA PHE A 111 -37.67 1.21 33.65
C PHE A 111 -37.81 2.73 33.71
N THR A 112 -36.89 3.50 33.11
CA THR A 112 -36.95 4.97 33.10
C THR A 112 -37.95 5.55 32.10
N SER A 113 -38.64 4.70 31.32
CA SER A 113 -39.69 5.13 30.38
C SER A 113 -40.85 5.86 31.07
N ILE A 114 -41.06 5.60 32.38
CA ILE A 114 -42.06 6.30 33.21
C ILE A 114 -41.77 7.79 33.38
N PHE A 115 -40.50 8.21 33.28
CA PHE A 115 -40.09 9.61 33.41
C PHE A 115 -39.98 10.31 32.07
N THR A 116 -39.50 9.61 31.04
CA THR A 116 -39.39 10.13 29.67
C THR A 116 -39.43 9.01 28.65
N GLN A 117 -40.08 9.26 27.50
CA GLN A 117 -40.15 8.32 26.38
C GLN A 117 -39.05 8.56 25.32
N SER A 118 -38.24 9.61 25.47
CA SER A 118 -37.14 9.87 24.54
C SER A 118 -36.09 8.77 24.63
N LYS A 119 -35.74 8.16 23.50
CA LYS A 119 -34.65 7.17 23.41
C LYS A 119 -33.33 7.74 23.92
N VAL A 120 -32.43 6.88 24.36
CA VAL A 120 -31.08 7.26 24.79
C VAL A 120 -30.15 7.20 23.59
N PRO A 121 -29.62 8.35 23.11
CA PRO A 121 -28.65 8.36 22.03
C PRO A 121 -27.29 7.88 22.56
N GLU A 122 -26.72 6.90 21.89
CA GLU A 122 -25.39 6.37 22.13
C GLU A 122 -24.52 6.61 20.89
N GLN A 123 -23.28 7.02 21.12
CA GLN A 123 -22.30 7.23 20.06
C GLN A 123 -20.99 6.55 20.44
N ALA A 124 -20.39 5.86 19.49
CA ALA A 124 -19.01 5.40 19.58
C ALA A 124 -18.21 5.98 18.42
N ARG A 125 -16.94 6.27 18.69
CA ARG A 125 -16.00 6.76 17.68
C ARG A 125 -14.71 5.99 17.82
N ALA A 126 -14.17 5.53 16.70
CA ALA A 126 -12.89 4.84 16.63
C ALA A 126 -12.05 5.40 15.48
N VAL A 127 -10.73 5.44 15.67
CA VAL A 127 -9.74 5.83 14.67
C VAL A 127 -8.67 4.76 14.54
N ALA A 128 -8.57 4.18 13.36
CA ALA A 128 -7.51 3.26 12.98
C ALA A 128 -6.40 4.04 12.25
N LEU A 129 -5.23 4.17 12.89
CA LEU A 129 -4.03 4.78 12.32
C LEU A 129 -3.22 3.75 11.54
N ILE A 130 -2.75 4.13 10.36
CA ILE A 130 -1.88 3.33 9.52
C ILE A 130 -0.47 3.90 9.57
N THR A 131 0.51 3.06 9.87
CA THR A 131 1.94 3.42 9.85
C THR A 131 2.73 2.45 8.99
N ASP A 132 3.62 3.01 8.16
CA ASP A 132 4.55 2.24 7.34
C ASP A 132 5.88 2.15 8.12
N ALA A 133 6.25 0.95 8.57
CA ALA A 133 7.40 0.74 9.44
C ALA A 133 8.74 0.70 8.68
N SER A 134 8.70 0.63 7.35
CA SER A 134 9.87 0.57 6.48
C SER A 134 9.58 1.20 5.10
N LYS A 135 10.61 1.25 4.27
CA LYS A 135 10.55 1.71 2.87
C LYS A 135 11.14 0.64 1.96
N ALA A 136 10.49 0.33 0.84
CA ALA A 136 10.96 -0.65 -0.14
C ALA A 136 11.70 0.02 -1.31
N CYS A 137 12.75 -0.61 -1.84
CA CYS A 137 13.30 -0.25 -3.16
C CYS A 137 12.82 -1.24 -4.23
N VAL A 138 12.36 -2.41 -3.78
CA VAL A 138 11.85 -3.49 -4.61
C VAL A 138 10.51 -3.91 -4.00
N LEU A 139 9.43 -3.79 -4.76
CA LEU A 139 8.09 -4.23 -4.37
C LEU A 139 7.48 -5.10 -5.47
N ALA A 140 7.24 -6.38 -5.17
CA ALA A 140 6.47 -7.27 -6.02
C ALA A 140 4.99 -7.23 -5.62
N LEU A 141 4.13 -6.78 -6.53
CA LEU A 141 2.70 -6.49 -6.31
C LEU A 141 1.80 -7.72 -6.47
N SER A 142 2.28 -8.80 -7.09
CA SER A 142 1.45 -9.98 -7.31
C SER A 142 0.96 -10.56 -5.98
N ALA A 143 -0.36 -10.72 -5.84
CA ALA A 143 -0.98 -11.28 -4.63
C ALA A 143 -0.72 -12.78 -4.40
N SER A 144 -0.36 -13.57 -5.43
CA SER A 144 -0.28 -15.04 -5.29
C SER A 144 0.84 -15.75 -6.06
N ALA A 145 1.65 -15.05 -6.86
CA ALA A 145 2.73 -15.67 -7.61
C ALA A 145 3.79 -16.28 -6.69
N SER A 146 4.14 -17.53 -6.97
CA SER A 146 5.38 -18.12 -6.47
C SER A 146 6.56 -17.30 -6.99
N GLN A 147 7.58 -17.10 -6.15
CA GLN A 147 8.80 -16.38 -6.54
C GLN A 147 8.54 -14.97 -7.06
N ALA A 148 7.55 -14.29 -6.46
CA ALA A 148 7.17 -12.94 -6.85
C ALA A 148 8.34 -11.95 -6.79
N ALA A 149 9.27 -12.12 -5.85
CA ALA A 149 10.60 -11.52 -5.88
C ALA A 149 11.68 -12.62 -5.86
N LEU A 150 12.31 -12.87 -7.01
CA LEU A 150 13.32 -13.90 -7.20
C LEU A 150 14.71 -13.29 -7.39
N PHE A 151 15.65 -13.63 -6.51
CA PHE A 151 17.07 -13.35 -6.67
C PHE A 151 17.78 -14.68 -6.98
N SER A 152 18.41 -14.80 -8.15
CA SER A 152 18.88 -16.10 -8.65
C SER A 152 20.18 -16.00 -9.45
N GLY A 153 20.88 -17.14 -9.61
CA GLY A 153 22.15 -17.18 -10.32
C GLY A 153 23.31 -16.83 -9.40
N SER A 154 24.21 -15.96 -9.84
CA SER A 154 25.39 -15.49 -9.07
C SER A 154 25.34 -13.99 -8.80
N THR A 155 24.14 -13.45 -8.57
CA THR A 155 23.93 -12.03 -8.32
C THR A 155 24.48 -11.57 -6.99
N ASN A 156 24.88 -10.31 -6.90
CA ASN A 156 25.18 -9.62 -5.66
C ASN A 156 24.43 -8.29 -5.63
N VAL A 157 23.30 -8.27 -4.92
CA VAL A 157 22.42 -7.11 -4.82
C VAL A 157 22.58 -6.49 -3.44
N LYS A 158 22.89 -5.20 -3.40
CA LYS A 158 22.96 -4.40 -2.17
C LYS A 158 21.92 -3.29 -2.23
N LEU A 159 20.91 -3.35 -1.37
CA LEU A 159 19.92 -2.31 -1.18
C LEU A 159 20.27 -1.60 0.14
N SER A 160 20.66 -0.33 0.08
CA SER A 160 21.07 0.43 1.26
C SER A 160 19.96 1.40 1.66
N GLY A 161 19.50 1.30 2.90
CA GLY A 161 18.39 2.10 3.41
C GLY A 161 17.02 1.54 3.01
N CYS A 162 16.95 0.44 2.23
CA CYS A 162 15.71 -0.14 1.70
C CYS A 162 15.45 -1.57 2.12
N SER A 163 14.17 -1.94 2.16
CA SER A 163 13.72 -3.33 2.17
C SER A 163 13.37 -3.87 0.78
N VAL A 164 13.31 -5.20 0.68
CA VAL A 164 12.57 -5.92 -0.38
C VAL A 164 11.21 -6.29 0.18
N MET A 165 10.15 -6.00 -0.55
CA MET A 165 8.79 -6.38 -0.19
C MET A 165 8.10 -7.20 -1.28
N SER A 166 7.27 -8.17 -0.87
CA SER A 166 6.43 -8.96 -1.75
C SER A 166 5.03 -9.10 -1.16
N ASP A 167 4.02 -8.76 -1.97
CA ASP A 167 2.60 -8.88 -1.61
C ASP A 167 2.04 -10.29 -1.83
N SER A 168 2.87 -11.22 -2.33
CA SER A 168 2.42 -12.57 -2.63
C SER A 168 2.24 -13.42 -1.37
N ILE A 169 1.10 -14.12 -1.27
CA ILE A 169 0.82 -15.10 -0.21
C ILE A 169 1.57 -16.44 -0.40
N ALA A 170 2.31 -16.62 -1.49
CA ALA A 170 3.00 -17.87 -1.79
C ALA A 170 4.06 -18.23 -0.72
N PRO A 171 4.31 -19.52 -0.45
CA PRO A 171 5.30 -19.95 0.54
C PRO A 171 6.75 -19.57 0.16
N ASP A 172 7.01 -19.25 -1.12
CA ASP A 172 8.29 -18.78 -1.64
C ASP A 172 8.16 -17.41 -2.35
N ALA A 173 7.30 -16.53 -1.81
CA ALA A 173 7.02 -15.20 -2.34
C ALA A 173 8.27 -14.32 -2.49
N ILE A 174 9.21 -14.39 -1.54
CA ILE A 174 10.59 -13.93 -1.74
C ILE A 174 11.48 -15.17 -1.79
N LYS A 175 12.28 -15.30 -2.84
CA LYS A 175 13.20 -16.41 -3.01
C LYS A 175 14.60 -15.92 -3.36
N VAL A 176 15.58 -16.40 -2.60
CA VAL A 176 17.01 -16.27 -2.92
C VAL A 176 17.55 -17.67 -3.20
N GLN A 177 18.04 -17.90 -4.42
CA GLN A 177 18.52 -19.21 -4.86
C GLN A 177 19.86 -19.16 -5.61
N GLY A 178 20.51 -20.31 -5.76
CA GLY A 178 21.79 -20.44 -6.48
C GLY A 178 22.96 -19.96 -5.61
N SER A 179 23.80 -19.09 -6.15
CA SER A 179 24.89 -18.40 -5.43
C SER A 179 24.61 -16.90 -5.26
N ALA A 180 23.33 -16.50 -5.32
CA ALA A 180 22.92 -15.12 -5.13
C ALA A 180 23.20 -14.62 -3.70
N GLY A 181 23.86 -13.47 -3.61
CA GLY A 181 23.98 -12.63 -2.42
C GLY A 181 22.98 -11.48 -2.45
N LEU A 182 22.33 -11.24 -1.32
CA LEU A 182 21.40 -10.13 -1.11
C LEU A 182 21.72 -9.44 0.20
N GLN A 183 21.86 -8.12 0.16
CA GLN A 183 21.90 -7.23 1.31
C GLN A 183 20.74 -6.24 1.18
N ALA A 184 19.93 -6.11 2.22
CA ALA A 184 18.83 -5.14 2.30
C ALA A 184 18.62 -4.76 3.77
N ASP A 185 17.88 -3.70 4.06
CA ASP A 185 17.52 -3.37 5.44
C ASP A 185 16.62 -4.45 6.04
N CYS A 186 15.63 -4.92 5.28
CA CYS A 186 14.74 -6.03 5.66
C CYS A 186 14.21 -6.79 4.43
N LEU A 187 13.74 -8.01 4.67
CA LEU A 187 12.87 -8.73 3.73
C LEU A 187 11.47 -8.83 4.35
N ILE A 188 10.46 -8.38 3.60
CA ILE A 188 9.08 -8.30 4.07
C ILE A 188 8.19 -9.05 3.09
N SER A 189 7.44 -10.04 3.54
CA SER A 189 6.58 -10.86 2.70
C SER A 189 5.21 -11.02 3.34
N VAL A 190 4.16 -10.94 2.52
CA VAL A 190 2.82 -11.38 2.95
C VAL A 190 2.83 -12.91 3.14
N GLY A 191 3.45 -13.64 2.21
CA GLY A 191 3.63 -15.08 2.26
C GLY A 191 4.94 -15.50 2.94
N GLY A 192 5.55 -16.56 2.41
CA GLY A 192 6.80 -17.11 2.90
C GLY A 192 8.04 -16.52 2.24
N ILE A 193 9.20 -16.84 2.83
CA ILE A 193 10.53 -16.43 2.36
C ILE A 193 11.42 -17.68 2.31
N SER A 194 12.00 -17.97 1.14
CA SER A 194 12.87 -19.13 0.91
C SER A 194 14.28 -18.68 0.57
N LEU A 195 15.22 -18.93 1.48
CA LEU A 195 16.62 -18.50 1.35
C LEU A 195 17.53 -19.72 1.25
N SER A 196 18.15 -19.95 0.09
CA SER A 196 19.17 -20.99 -0.06
C SER A 196 20.56 -20.55 0.40
N ASN A 197 20.77 -19.25 0.56
CA ASN A 197 22.02 -18.61 0.97
C ASN A 197 21.77 -17.64 2.13
N ALA A 198 22.83 -17.28 2.85
CA ALA A 198 22.75 -16.23 3.86
C ALA A 198 22.45 -14.87 3.20
N VAL A 199 21.47 -14.16 3.74
CA VAL A 199 21.13 -12.77 3.37
C VAL A 199 21.62 -11.86 4.49
N VAL A 200 22.19 -10.71 4.13
CA VAL A 200 22.58 -9.68 5.09
C VAL A 200 21.41 -8.73 5.29
N THR A 201 20.90 -8.65 6.52
CA THR A 201 19.87 -7.67 6.92
C THR A 201 20.47 -6.65 7.88
N ASP A 202 19.90 -5.44 7.94
CA ASP A 202 20.31 -4.44 8.92
C ASP A 202 19.67 -4.76 10.28
N PRO A 203 20.44 -5.19 11.30
CA PRO A 203 19.88 -5.57 12.59
C PRO A 203 19.27 -4.38 13.37
N ALA A 204 19.60 -3.13 13.01
CA ALA A 204 18.97 -1.95 13.60
C ALA A 204 17.54 -1.74 13.08
N THR A 205 17.28 -2.12 11.83
CA THR A 205 16.00 -1.92 11.14
C THR A 205 15.14 -3.19 11.15
N CYS A 206 15.75 -4.36 11.08
CA CYS A 206 15.08 -5.65 10.93
C CYS A 206 15.88 -6.76 11.59
N LYS A 207 15.42 -7.22 12.77
CA LYS A 207 16.08 -8.31 13.51
C LYS A 207 15.97 -9.66 12.78
N ALA A 208 14.90 -9.86 12.02
CA ALA A 208 14.65 -11.03 11.21
C ALA A 208 13.67 -10.69 10.08
N PRO A 209 13.73 -11.39 8.93
CA PRO A 209 12.74 -11.26 7.86
C PRO A 209 11.30 -11.35 8.40
N ILE A 210 10.41 -10.49 7.90
CA ILE A 210 9.01 -10.40 8.31
C ILE A 210 8.16 -11.20 7.31
N THR A 211 7.40 -12.17 7.79
CA THR A 211 6.40 -12.92 7.03
C THR A 211 5.00 -12.65 7.59
N ASN A 212 3.94 -13.00 6.84
CA ASN A 212 2.56 -12.67 7.22
C ASN A 212 2.35 -11.15 7.44
N ALA A 213 3.12 -10.33 6.72
CA ALA A 213 2.93 -8.89 6.71
C ALA A 213 1.59 -8.54 6.05
N LEU A 214 1.08 -7.33 6.32
CA LEU A 214 0.01 -6.77 5.50
C LEU A 214 0.57 -6.39 4.11
N PRO A 215 -0.21 -6.57 3.03
CA PRO A 215 0.20 -6.15 1.70
C PRO A 215 0.38 -4.63 1.65
N ALA A 216 1.27 -4.14 0.78
CA ALA A 216 1.41 -2.73 0.50
C ALA A 216 0.46 -2.30 -0.63
N ALA A 217 -0.03 -1.07 -0.59
CA ALA A 217 -0.67 -0.46 -1.75
C ALA A 217 0.36 -0.25 -2.86
N ASP A 218 -0.11 -0.32 -4.11
CA ASP A 218 0.66 0.14 -5.25
C ASP A 218 0.98 1.65 -5.12
N PRO A 219 2.27 2.03 -4.94
CA PRO A 219 2.68 3.42 -4.71
C PRO A 219 2.42 4.34 -5.93
N PHE A 220 2.26 3.78 -7.12
CA PHE A 220 2.05 4.52 -8.37
C PHE A 220 0.59 4.44 -8.87
N SER A 221 -0.32 3.84 -8.10
CA SER A 221 -1.75 3.73 -8.42
C SER A 221 -2.44 5.06 -8.76
N SER A 222 -1.99 6.16 -8.15
CA SER A 222 -2.51 7.50 -8.39
C SER A 222 -1.90 8.21 -9.61
N VAL A 223 -0.81 7.69 -10.19
CA VAL A 223 -0.13 8.30 -11.35
C VAL A 223 -0.94 8.00 -12.63
N PRO A 224 -1.54 9.00 -13.29
CA PRO A 224 -2.39 8.76 -14.46
C PRO A 224 -1.58 8.20 -15.62
N ALA A 225 -2.12 7.23 -16.35
CA ALA A 225 -1.50 6.74 -17.57
C ALA A 225 -1.38 7.90 -18.60
N PRO A 226 -0.19 8.14 -19.20
CA PRO A 226 -0.05 9.08 -20.30
C PRO A 226 -0.99 8.73 -21.46
N ALA A 227 -1.72 9.72 -21.97
CA ALA A 227 -2.52 9.55 -23.18
C ALA A 227 -1.64 9.75 -24.44
N ALA A 228 -1.89 8.94 -25.46
CA ALA A 228 -1.37 9.21 -26.79
C ALA A 228 -1.83 10.60 -27.26
N SER A 229 -0.92 11.35 -27.87
CA SER A 229 -1.17 12.69 -28.41
C SER A 229 -0.42 12.94 -29.69
N GLY A 230 -0.98 13.80 -30.55
CA GLY A 230 -0.38 14.20 -31.81
C GLY A 230 -0.27 13.08 -32.85
N SER A 231 0.51 13.33 -33.89
CA SER A 231 0.83 12.35 -34.94
C SER A 231 1.90 11.37 -34.48
N CYS A 232 1.85 10.13 -34.96
CA CYS A 232 2.88 9.13 -34.72
C CYS A 232 4.28 9.64 -35.11
N LEU A 233 5.22 9.57 -34.18
CA LEU A 233 6.63 9.87 -34.38
C LEU A 233 7.38 8.62 -34.86
N ASN A 234 8.56 8.84 -35.45
CA ASN A 234 9.49 7.78 -35.84
C ASN A 234 10.78 7.84 -35.00
N ASP A 235 11.39 6.68 -34.84
CA ASP A 235 12.56 6.41 -34.00
C ASP A 235 13.90 6.48 -34.76
N ASN A 236 13.87 6.69 -36.08
CA ASN A 236 15.05 6.70 -36.95
C ASN A 236 15.80 8.05 -36.94
N LYS A 237 16.12 8.57 -35.75
CA LYS A 237 16.85 9.83 -35.59
C LYS A 237 17.86 9.72 -34.44
N PRO A 238 19.00 10.44 -34.51
CA PRO A 238 19.97 10.49 -33.42
C PRO A 238 19.44 11.23 -32.19
N THR A 239 18.43 12.08 -32.35
CA THR A 239 17.74 12.73 -31.24
C THR A 239 16.24 12.56 -31.41
N LEU A 240 15.59 12.03 -30.38
CA LEU A 240 14.16 11.81 -30.32
C LEU A 240 13.53 12.83 -29.38
N GLY A 241 12.32 13.28 -29.74
CA GLY A 241 11.51 14.18 -28.93
C GLY A 241 10.36 13.41 -28.26
N PRO A 242 9.78 13.97 -27.17
CA PRO A 242 8.63 13.38 -26.52
C PRO A 242 7.41 13.34 -27.45
N GLY A 243 6.51 12.39 -27.21
CA GLY A 243 5.31 12.16 -28.02
C GLY A 243 4.98 10.69 -28.21
N THR A 244 4.10 10.41 -29.17
CA THR A 244 3.55 9.06 -29.40
C THR A 244 4.34 8.31 -30.48
N TYR A 245 4.78 7.10 -30.16
CA TYR A 245 5.50 6.17 -31.05
C TYR A 245 4.62 4.94 -31.27
N CYS A 246 3.77 5.02 -32.30
CA CYS A 246 2.70 4.05 -32.53
C CYS A 246 3.18 2.63 -32.84
N ASN A 247 4.41 2.49 -33.36
CA ASN A 247 5.04 1.19 -33.64
C ASN A 247 6.08 0.81 -32.59
N GLY A 248 6.13 1.51 -31.46
CA GLY A 248 7.21 1.40 -30.47
C GLY A 248 8.51 2.03 -30.97
N MET A 249 9.63 1.56 -30.45
CA MET A 249 10.97 2.04 -30.81
C MET A 249 11.96 0.88 -30.91
N ASN A 250 12.82 0.91 -31.92
CA ASN A 250 13.88 -0.05 -32.15
C ASN A 250 15.24 0.67 -32.26
N LEU A 251 15.75 1.10 -31.11
CA LEU A 251 16.89 2.00 -30.99
C LEU A 251 18.22 1.29 -31.29
N LYS A 252 19.06 1.94 -32.11
CA LYS A 252 20.36 1.46 -32.59
C LYS A 252 21.36 2.63 -32.64
N GLY A 253 22.65 2.35 -32.46
CA GLY A 253 23.68 3.38 -32.46
C GLY A 253 23.49 4.36 -31.30
N ASN A 254 23.85 5.63 -31.51
CA ASN A 254 23.77 6.65 -30.47
C ASN A 254 22.45 7.43 -30.60
N VAL A 255 21.60 7.37 -29.57
CA VAL A 255 20.30 8.06 -29.54
C VAL A 255 20.16 8.86 -28.26
N THR A 256 19.80 10.14 -28.39
CA THR A 256 19.46 11.02 -27.28
C THR A 256 17.96 11.24 -27.20
N LEU A 257 17.36 11.00 -26.06
CA LEU A 257 15.97 11.34 -25.75
C LEU A 257 15.94 12.73 -25.12
N SER A 258 15.22 13.66 -25.75
CA SER A 258 14.95 14.97 -25.15
C SER A 258 14.01 14.81 -23.94
N PRO A 259 14.08 15.69 -22.93
CA PRO A 259 13.20 15.60 -21.76
C PRO A 259 11.71 15.56 -22.13
N GLY A 260 10.94 14.73 -21.43
CA GLY A 260 9.48 14.63 -21.62
C GLY A 260 8.94 13.21 -21.59
N VAL A 261 7.66 13.08 -21.96
CA VAL A 261 6.93 11.82 -21.92
C VAL A 261 6.89 11.17 -23.29
N TYR A 262 7.27 9.89 -23.35
CA TYR A 262 7.26 9.05 -24.54
C TYR A 262 6.19 7.99 -24.37
N VAL A 263 5.17 8.01 -25.24
CA VAL A 263 4.07 7.03 -25.24
C VAL A 263 4.33 6.01 -26.33
N LEU A 264 4.57 4.76 -25.96
CA LEU A 264 4.88 3.69 -26.89
C LEU A 264 3.69 2.74 -27.01
N GLU A 265 3.09 2.70 -28.21
CA GLU A 265 2.02 1.74 -28.54
C GLU A 265 2.57 0.47 -29.21
N GLY A 266 3.90 0.31 -29.20
CA GLY A 266 4.61 -0.91 -29.53
C GLY A 266 5.79 -1.14 -28.58
N ASN A 267 6.53 -2.23 -28.78
CA ASN A 267 7.64 -2.58 -27.91
C ASN A 267 8.81 -1.58 -27.98
N LEU A 268 9.54 -1.44 -26.87
CA LEU A 268 10.83 -0.75 -26.83
C LEU A 268 11.94 -1.81 -26.94
N LYS A 269 12.73 -1.73 -28.01
CA LYS A 269 13.92 -2.56 -28.21
C LYS A 269 15.17 -1.69 -28.28
N ILE A 270 16.13 -1.95 -27.40
CA ILE A 270 17.46 -1.32 -27.43
C ILE A 270 18.47 -2.39 -27.85
N ASN A 271 19.07 -2.21 -29.03
CA ASN A 271 19.93 -3.22 -29.65
C ASN A 271 21.35 -3.24 -29.05
N ALA A 272 22.06 -4.34 -29.26
CA ALA A 272 23.46 -4.48 -28.88
C ALA A 272 24.32 -3.33 -29.45
N GLY A 273 25.22 -2.78 -28.63
CA GLY A 273 26.10 -1.68 -29.02
C GLY A 273 25.40 -0.32 -29.13
N ALA A 274 24.11 -0.21 -28.84
CA ALA A 274 23.43 1.08 -28.78
C ALA A 274 23.85 1.86 -27.53
N VAL A 275 23.99 3.18 -27.67
CA VAL A 275 24.24 4.12 -26.58
C VAL A 275 23.06 5.06 -26.48
N ILE A 276 22.26 4.91 -25.44
CA ILE A 276 21.02 5.67 -25.25
C ILE A 276 21.20 6.61 -24.06
N GLN A 277 20.93 7.89 -24.27
CA GLN A 277 21.03 8.92 -23.23
C GLN A 277 19.75 9.75 -23.15
N GLY A 278 19.37 10.19 -21.96
CA GLY A 278 18.19 11.05 -21.81
C GLY A 278 17.96 11.46 -20.36
N ASP A 279 17.76 12.75 -20.15
CA ASP A 279 17.49 13.29 -18.82
C ASP A 279 16.07 13.84 -18.73
N GLY A 280 15.39 13.55 -17.61
CA GLY A 280 14.02 13.99 -17.40
C GLY A 280 13.01 13.33 -18.34
N VAL A 281 13.15 12.01 -18.56
CA VAL A 281 12.28 11.25 -19.45
C VAL A 281 11.38 10.28 -18.71
N THR A 282 10.15 10.14 -19.18
CA THR A 282 9.24 9.06 -18.77
C THR A 282 8.84 8.27 -20.00
N ILE A 283 9.11 6.97 -19.99
CA ILE A 283 8.78 6.04 -21.06
C ILE A 283 7.58 5.21 -20.62
N TYR A 284 6.44 5.44 -21.25
CA TYR A 284 5.21 4.72 -20.98
C TYR A 284 4.95 3.66 -22.05
N MET A 285 4.74 2.42 -21.61
CA MET A 285 4.44 1.27 -22.43
C MET A 285 2.93 1.02 -22.39
N ALA A 286 2.21 1.44 -23.44
CA ALA A 286 0.77 1.28 -23.52
C ALA A 286 0.37 -0.21 -23.69
N GLY A 287 -0.75 -0.62 -23.09
CA GLY A 287 -1.23 -2.00 -23.13
C GLY A 287 -0.21 -3.02 -22.59
N SER A 288 0.01 -4.11 -23.31
CA SER A 288 0.92 -5.19 -22.90
C SER A 288 2.31 -5.12 -23.56
N ASN A 289 2.67 -3.95 -24.09
CA ASN A 289 3.98 -3.74 -24.74
C ASN A 289 5.12 -3.86 -23.74
N THR A 290 6.27 -4.33 -24.22
CA THR A 290 7.40 -4.69 -23.37
C THR A 290 8.66 -3.91 -23.69
N VAL A 291 9.57 -3.88 -22.72
CA VAL A 291 10.92 -3.37 -22.86
C VAL A 291 11.90 -4.53 -23.05
N SER A 292 12.80 -4.41 -24.02
CA SER A 292 13.88 -5.36 -24.26
C SER A 292 15.18 -4.61 -24.49
N MET A 293 16.05 -4.60 -23.49
CA MET A 293 17.39 -4.04 -23.59
C MET A 293 18.42 -5.16 -23.75
N ASN A 294 19.36 -4.99 -24.68
CA ASN A 294 20.44 -5.96 -24.87
C ASN A 294 21.58 -5.72 -23.87
N GLY A 295 22.26 -6.79 -23.42
CA GLY A 295 23.37 -6.69 -22.46
C GLY A 295 24.59 -5.91 -22.94
N ASN A 296 24.76 -5.75 -24.25
CA ASN A 296 25.85 -4.94 -24.83
C ASN A 296 25.42 -3.50 -25.14
N ALA A 297 24.24 -3.06 -24.71
CA ALA A 297 23.81 -1.68 -24.82
C ALA A 297 24.26 -0.86 -23.59
N THR A 298 24.58 0.41 -23.79
CA THR A 298 24.83 1.35 -22.69
C THR A 298 23.66 2.33 -22.61
N VAL A 299 22.93 2.31 -21.51
CA VAL A 299 21.68 3.09 -21.35
C VAL A 299 21.80 3.98 -20.12
N THR A 300 21.78 5.29 -20.31
CA THR A 300 21.86 6.30 -19.26
C THR A 300 20.59 7.16 -19.30
N LEU A 301 19.61 6.83 -18.47
CA LEU A 301 18.32 7.52 -18.43
C LEU A 301 17.98 7.99 -17.02
N SER A 302 17.40 9.18 -16.90
CA SER A 302 16.88 9.71 -15.64
C SER A 302 15.43 10.18 -15.75
N ALA A 303 14.62 9.84 -14.74
CA ALA A 303 13.24 10.32 -14.61
C ALA A 303 13.21 11.85 -14.39
N PRO A 304 12.10 12.52 -14.73
CA PRO A 304 11.91 13.91 -14.35
C PRO A 304 11.88 14.07 -12.82
N THR A 305 12.38 15.19 -12.30
CA THR A 305 12.42 15.49 -10.85
C THR A 305 11.21 16.30 -10.37
N SER A 306 10.29 16.65 -11.28
CA SER A 306 9.07 17.40 -11.00
C SER A 306 7.96 17.07 -12.01
N GLY A 307 6.75 17.56 -11.76
CA GLY A 307 5.58 17.31 -12.60
C GLY A 307 4.88 15.98 -12.30
N THR A 308 3.86 15.65 -13.09
CA THR A 308 2.97 14.48 -12.87
C THR A 308 3.73 13.15 -12.79
N TYR A 309 4.81 13.01 -13.57
CA TYR A 309 5.60 11.79 -13.67
C TYR A 309 6.93 11.87 -12.92
N SER A 310 7.07 12.82 -11.98
CA SER A 310 8.25 12.97 -11.14
C SER A 310 8.68 11.63 -10.54
N GLY A 311 9.94 11.25 -10.74
CA GLY A 311 10.52 10.01 -10.25
C GLY A 311 10.13 8.75 -11.02
N VAL A 312 9.29 8.82 -12.07
CA VAL A 312 8.86 7.64 -12.87
C VAL A 312 9.63 7.61 -14.20
N LEU A 313 10.51 6.62 -14.35
CA LEU A 313 11.31 6.45 -15.56
C LEU A 313 10.62 5.53 -16.58
N PHE A 314 10.15 4.36 -16.13
CA PHE A 314 9.37 3.45 -16.94
C PHE A 314 8.01 3.20 -16.30
N TYR A 315 6.96 3.26 -17.12
CA TYR A 315 5.59 3.02 -16.70
C TYR A 315 4.92 2.03 -17.67
N GLY A 316 4.69 0.79 -17.24
CA GLY A 316 3.83 -0.18 -17.91
C GLY A 316 2.35 0.04 -17.60
N ASP A 317 1.50 -0.03 -18.62
CA ASP A 317 0.06 0.15 -18.49
C ASP A 317 -0.57 -0.81 -17.47
N ARG A 318 -1.35 -0.22 -16.55
CA ARG A 318 -2.12 -0.95 -15.53
C ARG A 318 -3.24 -1.80 -16.14
N THR A 319 -3.71 -1.45 -17.32
CA THR A 319 -4.76 -2.19 -18.04
C THR A 319 -4.21 -3.32 -18.91
N GLY A 320 -2.88 -3.45 -18.99
CA GLY A 320 -2.21 -4.51 -19.72
C GLY A 320 -2.42 -5.91 -19.14
N THR A 321 -2.02 -6.91 -19.91
CA THR A 321 -1.97 -8.32 -19.52
C THR A 321 -0.57 -8.72 -19.07
N THR A 322 -0.46 -9.92 -18.50
CA THR A 322 0.83 -10.51 -18.14
C THR A 322 1.78 -10.54 -19.34
N ALA A 323 2.97 -9.98 -19.14
CA ALA A 323 4.09 -10.01 -20.09
C ALA A 323 5.40 -9.91 -19.30
N GLN A 324 6.53 -9.88 -20.01
CA GLN A 324 7.85 -9.79 -19.39
C GLN A 324 8.66 -8.68 -20.05
N SER A 325 9.20 -7.79 -19.24
CA SER A 325 10.09 -6.71 -19.67
C SER A 325 11.50 -6.94 -19.11
N THR A 326 12.51 -6.87 -19.98
CA THR A 326 13.90 -7.17 -19.67
C THR A 326 14.75 -5.92 -19.72
N PHE A 327 15.36 -5.62 -18.57
CA PHE A 327 16.30 -4.53 -18.35
C PHE A 327 17.70 -5.13 -18.23
N ASN A 328 18.53 -4.85 -19.22
CA ASN A 328 19.90 -5.35 -19.34
C ASN A 328 20.77 -4.29 -20.01
N GLY A 329 22.08 -4.42 -19.88
CA GLY A 329 23.04 -3.43 -20.34
C GLY A 329 24.42 -3.67 -19.75
N THR A 330 25.33 -2.76 -20.06
CA THR A 330 26.71 -2.77 -19.57
C THR A 330 26.81 -2.25 -18.13
N ALA A 331 27.99 -2.38 -17.52
CA ALA A 331 28.29 -1.78 -16.22
C ALA A 331 28.28 -0.24 -16.22
N ASP A 332 28.37 0.38 -17.40
CA ASP A 332 28.30 1.84 -17.58
C ASP A 332 26.86 2.36 -17.73
N SER A 333 25.87 1.47 -17.79
CA SER A 333 24.47 1.87 -17.84
C SER A 333 24.03 2.45 -16.49
N LEU A 334 23.06 3.36 -16.50
CA LEU A 334 22.48 4.01 -15.33
C LEU A 334 20.99 4.26 -15.58
N LEU A 335 20.10 3.65 -14.78
CA LEU A 335 18.66 3.94 -14.82
C LEU A 335 18.25 4.62 -13.52
N THR A 336 17.95 5.91 -13.57
CA THR A 336 17.61 6.70 -12.39
C THR A 336 16.11 6.97 -12.35
N GLY A 337 15.41 6.43 -11.36
CA GLY A 337 13.95 6.53 -11.26
C GLY A 337 13.26 5.20 -10.99
N ALA A 338 11.93 5.25 -10.98
CA ALA A 338 11.08 4.08 -10.80
C ALA A 338 10.86 3.33 -12.11
N ILE A 339 10.99 2.01 -12.04
CA ILE A 339 10.59 1.03 -13.05
C ILE A 339 9.29 0.42 -12.55
N TYR A 340 8.16 0.90 -13.09
CA TYR A 340 6.82 0.53 -12.64
C TYR A 340 6.09 -0.32 -13.69
N PHE A 341 5.84 -1.59 -13.40
CA PHE A 341 5.19 -2.56 -14.30
C PHE A 341 4.19 -3.45 -13.53
N PRO A 342 3.03 -2.90 -13.13
CA PRO A 342 2.10 -3.54 -12.20
C PRO A 342 1.42 -4.82 -12.72
N ARG A 343 1.58 -5.13 -14.02
CA ARG A 343 1.00 -6.31 -14.69
C ARG A 343 2.05 -7.22 -15.33
N GLN A 344 3.34 -6.87 -15.28
CA GLN A 344 4.39 -7.59 -15.98
C GLN A 344 5.50 -8.04 -15.04
N GLN A 345 6.18 -9.11 -15.41
CA GLN A 345 7.44 -9.46 -14.79
C GLN A 345 8.54 -8.50 -15.25
N VAL A 346 9.33 -7.98 -14.32
CA VAL A 346 10.56 -7.26 -14.60
C VAL A 346 11.76 -8.17 -14.41
N ASN A 347 12.46 -8.46 -15.50
CA ASN A 347 13.73 -9.18 -15.49
C ASN A 347 14.87 -8.17 -15.45
N TYR A 348 15.47 -7.99 -14.28
CA TYR A 348 16.58 -7.08 -14.05
C TYR A 348 17.91 -7.86 -14.13
N LEU A 349 18.53 -7.85 -15.30
CA LEU A 349 19.72 -8.64 -15.62
C LEU A 349 21.01 -7.81 -15.54
N GLY A 350 20.91 -6.49 -15.71
CA GLY A 350 22.09 -5.63 -15.83
C GLY A 350 22.74 -5.26 -14.50
N ASN A 351 24.01 -4.86 -14.56
CA ASN A 351 24.76 -4.33 -13.42
C ASN A 351 24.73 -2.81 -13.35
N PHE A 352 23.55 -2.23 -13.53
CA PHE A 352 23.37 -0.80 -13.44
C PHE A 352 22.46 -0.47 -12.29
N SER A 353 22.88 0.54 -11.55
CA SER A 353 22.07 1.27 -10.59
C SER A 353 22.12 2.73 -11.03
N GLY A 354 21.04 3.50 -10.91
CA GLY A 354 21.01 4.90 -11.33
C GLY A 354 22.08 5.77 -10.66
N VAL A 355 22.04 7.08 -10.93
CA VAL A 355 22.92 8.05 -10.27
C VAL A 355 22.81 7.87 -8.74
N ASN A 356 23.94 7.70 -8.06
CA ASN A 356 24.02 7.39 -6.62
C ASN A 356 23.20 6.16 -6.19
N GLY A 357 22.98 5.17 -7.08
CA GLY A 357 22.21 3.98 -6.76
C GLY A 357 20.68 4.16 -6.80
N CYS A 358 20.17 5.31 -7.26
CA CYS A 358 18.75 5.61 -7.15
C CYS A 358 17.89 4.97 -8.24
N THR A 359 17.43 3.75 -7.97
CA THR A 359 16.49 3.00 -8.80
C THR A 359 15.46 2.33 -7.91
N GLN A 360 14.18 2.46 -8.23
CA GLN A 360 13.10 1.73 -7.57
C GLN A 360 12.45 0.77 -8.55
N VAL A 361 12.10 -0.44 -8.13
CA VAL A 361 11.42 -1.42 -8.98
C VAL A 361 10.12 -1.85 -8.32
N VAL A 362 9.01 -1.57 -8.99
CA VAL A 362 7.67 -1.96 -8.57
C VAL A 362 7.02 -2.70 -9.73
N ALA A 363 6.78 -4.00 -9.60
CA ALA A 363 6.24 -4.79 -10.70
C ALA A 363 5.32 -5.90 -10.20
N ASP A 364 4.58 -6.56 -11.10
CA ASP A 364 3.79 -7.74 -10.75
C ASP A 364 4.68 -8.82 -10.13
N THR A 365 5.74 -9.19 -10.85
CA THR A 365 6.82 -10.04 -10.35
C THR A 365 8.17 -9.50 -10.76
N ILE A 366 9.22 -9.85 -10.03
CA ILE A 366 10.57 -9.32 -10.22
C ILE A 366 11.53 -10.50 -10.19
N GLN A 367 12.33 -10.63 -11.24
CA GLN A 367 13.49 -11.51 -11.25
C GLN A 367 14.76 -10.69 -11.38
N TRP A 368 15.60 -10.78 -10.36
CA TRP A 368 16.92 -10.22 -10.34
C TRP A 368 17.94 -11.29 -10.72
N SER A 369 18.65 -11.04 -11.82
CA SER A 369 19.81 -11.82 -12.22
C SER A 369 20.93 -10.89 -12.73
N GLY A 370 21.28 -9.86 -11.95
CA GLY A 370 22.44 -8.99 -12.11
C GLY A 370 23.08 -8.61 -10.76
N ASN A 371 24.24 -7.95 -10.79
CA ASN A 371 24.84 -7.34 -9.58
C ASN A 371 24.35 -5.90 -9.50
N SER A 372 24.04 -5.32 -8.34
CA SER A 372 23.63 -3.90 -8.29
C SER A 372 23.72 -3.33 -6.88
N THR A 373 23.97 -2.02 -6.77
CA THR A 373 23.85 -1.28 -5.50
C THR A 373 22.76 -0.22 -5.60
N ILE A 374 21.69 -0.36 -4.83
CA ILE A 374 20.54 0.56 -4.83
C ILE A 374 20.46 1.30 -3.50
N ASN A 375 20.03 2.56 -3.53
CA ASN A 375 19.84 3.40 -2.35
C ASN A 375 18.38 3.88 -2.23
N GLN A 376 17.90 4.12 -1.00
CA GLN A 376 16.55 4.67 -0.77
C GLN A 376 16.43 6.18 -0.95
N ASP A 377 17.41 6.96 -0.48
CA ASP A 377 17.25 8.42 -0.45
C ASP A 377 17.48 9.02 -1.84
N CYS A 378 16.38 9.05 -2.58
CA CYS A 378 16.30 9.56 -3.95
C CYS A 378 15.45 10.83 -4.01
N THR A 379 15.28 11.51 -2.87
CA THR A 379 14.47 12.74 -2.74
C THR A 379 15.00 13.86 -3.62
N SER A 380 16.33 14.00 -3.73
CA SER A 380 17.00 14.94 -4.64
C SER A 380 16.68 14.71 -6.12
N LEU A 381 16.14 13.54 -6.45
CA LEU A 381 15.76 13.11 -7.80
C LEU A 381 14.23 13.08 -7.99
N GLY A 382 13.47 13.67 -7.05
CA GLY A 382 12.01 13.76 -7.13
C GLY A 382 11.27 12.44 -6.91
N MET A 383 11.96 11.42 -6.37
CA MET A 383 11.38 10.11 -6.07
C MET A 383 10.73 10.11 -4.68
N LYS A 384 9.60 9.41 -4.58
CA LYS A 384 8.89 9.19 -3.31
C LYS A 384 9.29 7.85 -2.72
N ASP A 385 9.16 7.73 -1.41
CA ASP A 385 9.34 6.46 -0.73
C ASP A 385 8.25 5.46 -1.17
N ILE A 386 8.64 4.20 -1.34
CA ILE A 386 7.68 3.10 -1.48
C ILE A 386 7.38 2.58 -0.07
N PRO A 387 6.14 2.65 0.41
CA PRO A 387 5.79 2.18 1.75
C PRO A 387 6.03 0.68 1.88
N ALA A 388 6.53 0.25 3.04
CA ALA A 388 6.74 -1.15 3.37
C ALA A 388 6.41 -1.46 4.83
N ALA A 389 6.05 -2.72 5.10
CA ALA A 389 5.57 -3.19 6.40
C ALA A 389 4.46 -2.28 6.99
N PRO A 390 3.33 -2.10 6.29
CA PRO A 390 2.21 -1.35 6.84
C PRO A 390 1.63 -2.05 8.07
N SER A 391 1.17 -1.27 9.03
CA SER A 391 0.54 -1.72 10.27
C SER A 391 -0.67 -0.86 10.60
N VAL A 392 -1.66 -1.46 11.26
CA VAL A 392 -2.87 -0.76 11.73
C VAL A 392 -2.92 -0.82 13.25
N ALA A 393 -3.18 0.31 13.88
CA ALA A 393 -3.45 0.40 15.31
C ALA A 393 -4.69 1.25 15.57
N ILE A 394 -5.57 0.80 16.46
CA ILE A 394 -6.63 1.65 17.02
C ILE A 394 -5.97 2.61 18.01
N VAL A 395 -6.18 3.91 17.81
CA VAL A 395 -5.51 4.98 18.59
C VAL A 395 -6.48 5.86 19.37
N GLU A 396 -7.75 5.84 18.98
CA GLU A 396 -8.90 6.49 19.61
C GLU A 396 -10.09 5.56 19.39
#